data_AF-A0AAW5U7G8-F1
#
_entry.id   AF-A0AAW5U7G8-F1
#
_cell.length_a   1.000
_cell.length_b   1.000
_cell.length_c   1.000
_cell.angle_alpha   90.00
_cell.angle_beta   90.00
_cell.angle_gamma   90.00
#
_symmetry.space_group_name_H-M   'P 1'
#
loop_
_entity.id
_entity.type
_entity.pdbx_description
1 polymer ?
#
loop_
_entity_poly.entity_id
_entity_poly.type
_entity_poly.pdbx_seq_one_letter_code
_entity_poly.pdbx_strand_id
1 'polypeptide(L)'
;MTYEEATAKVEELKARFDSPFDATDKAVIETLYFEVTRKRFVPTTCQQCYHDALIEIYLKLKKEKAMPKTCNYAMKAGFIISCPDFYHGKIFTNENLTDKVAHEYLTKYPHMESYFQKIPSEELIENKQQPAGSDKKKDLDQAEKAGKEE
;
A
#
# COMPACT_ATOMS: atom_id res chain seq x y z
N MET A 1 2.54 12.53 5.04
CA MET A 1 2.54 13.64 4.07
C MET A 1 1.51 13.39 2.97
N THR A 2 0.84 14.43 2.47
CA THR A 2 -0.06 14.33 1.29
C THR A 2 0.74 14.46 -0.02
N TYR A 3 0.15 14.03 -1.15
CA TYR A 3 0.80 14.13 -2.46
C TYR A 3 1.09 15.59 -2.87
N GLU A 4 0.17 16.51 -2.59
CA GLU A 4 0.32 17.94 -2.93
C GLU A 4 1.44 18.58 -2.11
N GLU A 5 1.50 18.30 -0.80
CA GLU A 5 2.59 18.78 0.06
C GLU A 5 3.95 18.22 -0.38
N ALA A 6 4.02 16.92 -0.71
CA ALA A 6 5.26 16.30 -1.18
C ALA A 6 5.72 16.93 -2.51
N THR A 7 4.79 17.16 -3.43
CA THR A 7 5.07 17.77 -4.73
C THR A 7 5.55 19.20 -4.56
N ALA A 8 4.88 20.01 -3.72
CA ALA A 8 5.27 21.39 -3.46
C ALA A 8 6.70 21.49 -2.89
N LYS A 9 7.05 20.63 -1.92
CA LYS A 9 8.41 20.58 -1.35
C LYS A 9 9.45 20.19 -2.38
N VAL A 10 9.14 19.22 -3.24
CA VAL A 10 10.04 18.78 -4.32
C VAL A 10 10.23 19.89 -5.35
N GLU A 11 9.18 20.64 -5.69
CA GLU A 11 9.26 21.76 -6.62
C GLU A 11 10.09 22.92 -6.05
N GLU A 12 9.95 23.24 -4.76
CA GLU A 12 10.75 24.25 -4.07
C GLU A 12 12.25 23.90 -4.09
N LEU A 13 12.58 22.66 -3.76
CA LEU A 13 13.96 22.17 -3.79
C LEU A 13 14.52 22.14 -5.22
N LYS A 14 13.68 21.76 -6.19
CA LYS A 14 14.05 21.71 -7.61
C LYS A 14 14.28 23.11 -8.20
N ALA A 15 13.61 24.14 -7.70
CA ALA A 15 13.85 25.52 -8.13
C ALA A 15 15.28 26.00 -7.83
N ARG A 16 15.91 25.42 -6.79
CA ARG A 16 17.27 25.74 -6.35
C ARG A 16 18.26 24.59 -6.63
N PHE A 17 17.95 23.71 -7.59
CA PHE A 17 18.69 22.48 -7.85
C PHE A 17 20.16 22.69 -8.23
N ASP A 18 20.53 23.82 -8.84
CA ASP A 18 21.93 24.11 -9.21
C ASP A 18 22.79 24.57 -8.02
N SER A 19 22.17 24.81 -6.87
CA SER A 19 22.86 25.23 -5.64
C SER A 19 23.02 24.06 -4.67
N PRO A 20 24.08 24.05 -3.86
CA PRO A 20 24.25 23.03 -2.82
C PRO A 20 23.13 23.11 -1.80
N PHE A 21 22.57 21.96 -1.43
CA PHE A 21 21.56 21.87 -0.38
C PHE A 21 22.17 22.13 0.99
N ASP A 22 21.45 22.92 1.80
CA ASP A 22 21.78 23.14 3.20
C ASP A 22 21.36 21.95 4.08
N ALA A 23 21.62 22.03 5.39
CA ALA A 23 21.27 20.95 6.31
C ALA A 23 19.75 20.72 6.41
N THR A 24 18.94 21.76 6.24
CA THR A 24 17.48 21.70 6.31
C THR A 24 16.94 21.01 5.07
N ASP A 25 17.39 21.44 3.89
CA ASP A 25 17.04 20.84 2.60
C ASP A 25 17.37 19.34 2.59
N LYS A 26 18.55 18.96 3.09
CA LYS A 26 18.98 17.55 3.21
C LYS A 26 18.05 16.73 4.10
N ALA A 27 17.68 17.23 5.27
CA ALA A 27 16.74 16.55 6.16
C ALA A 27 15.35 16.37 5.53
N VAL A 28 14.91 17.36 4.75
CA VAL A 28 13.65 17.27 3.98
C VAL A 28 13.74 16.22 2.89
N ILE A 29 14.84 16.18 2.13
CA ILE A 29 15.06 15.16 1.08
C ILE A 29 15.10 13.75 1.69
N GLU A 30 15.76 13.55 2.82
CA GLU A 30 15.80 12.26 3.52
C GLU A 30 14.40 11.77 3.92
N THR A 31 13.60 12.68 4.47
CA THR A 31 12.21 12.39 4.87
C THR A 31 11.35 12.05 3.65
N LEU A 32 11.42 12.89 2.61
CA LEU A 32 10.69 12.68 1.35
C LEU A 32 11.10 11.37 0.67
N TYR A 33 12.39 11.04 0.67
CA TYR A 33 12.89 9.81 0.06
C TYR A 33 12.25 8.60 0.72
N PHE A 34 12.22 8.55 2.05
CA PHE A 34 11.56 7.47 2.76
C PHE A 34 10.05 7.44 2.54
N GLU A 35 9.37 8.59 2.59
CA GLU A 35 7.92 8.62 2.41
C GLU A 35 7.49 8.20 1.00
N VAL A 36 8.23 8.61 -0.04
CA VAL A 36 7.90 8.39 -1.47
C VAL A 36 8.43 7.06 -2.00
N THR A 37 9.62 6.64 -1.60
CA THR A 37 10.24 5.40 -2.13
C THR A 37 10.12 4.22 -1.18
N ARG A 38 9.80 4.47 0.10
CA ARG A 38 9.87 3.49 1.21
C ARG A 38 11.26 2.90 1.44
N LYS A 39 12.30 3.48 0.82
CA LYS A 39 13.69 3.10 1.03
C LYS A 39 14.35 4.01 2.07
N ARG A 40 15.31 3.46 2.80
CA ARG A 40 16.19 4.25 3.68
C ARG A 40 17.22 4.97 2.81
N PHE A 41 17.26 6.30 2.88
CA PHE A 41 18.41 7.05 2.38
C PHE A 41 19.56 6.95 3.39
N VAL A 42 20.79 6.80 2.91
CA VAL A 42 21.99 6.81 3.76
C VAL A 42 22.54 8.23 3.79
N PRO A 43 22.47 8.95 4.93
CA PRO A 43 22.96 10.31 5.01
C PRO A 43 24.44 10.38 4.64
N THR A 44 24.81 11.37 3.84
CA THR A 44 26.16 11.51 3.28
C THR A 44 26.56 12.97 3.16
N THR A 45 27.84 13.25 2.94
CA THR A 45 28.32 14.61 2.64
C THR A 45 28.23 14.94 1.16
N CYS A 46 28.00 13.94 0.30
CA CYS A 46 27.94 14.11 -1.16
C CYS A 46 26.68 14.86 -1.61
N GLN A 47 26.84 16.08 -2.14
CA GLN A 47 25.72 16.87 -2.67
C GLN A 47 25.03 16.15 -3.84
N GLN A 48 25.79 15.53 -4.74
CA GLN A 48 25.25 14.81 -5.90
C GLN A 48 24.31 13.67 -5.49
N CYS A 49 24.58 12.96 -4.37
CA CYS A 49 23.66 11.93 -3.87
C CYS A 49 22.29 12.50 -3.46
N TYR A 50 22.24 13.73 -2.92
CA TYR A 50 20.98 14.38 -2.61
C TYR A 50 20.25 14.89 -3.86
N HIS A 51 21.00 15.36 -4.86
CA HIS A 51 20.44 15.71 -6.18
C HIS A 51 19.80 14.48 -6.85
N ASP A 52 20.51 13.36 -6.87
CA ASP A 52 20.01 12.09 -7.42
C ASP A 52 18.77 11.60 -6.66
N ALA A 53 18.79 11.68 -5.33
CA ALA A 53 17.63 11.31 -4.51
C ALA A 53 16.40 12.17 -4.81
N LEU A 54 16.59 13.49 -4.96
CA LEU A 54 15.51 14.41 -5.31
C LEU A 54 14.93 14.10 -6.70
N ILE A 55 15.77 13.74 -7.68
CA ILE A 55 15.31 13.31 -9.00
C ILE A 55 14.50 12.01 -8.90
N GLU A 56 14.96 11.02 -8.11
CA GLU A 56 14.23 9.76 -7.92
C GLU A 56 12.84 10.01 -7.33
N ILE A 57 12.77 10.84 -6.28
CA ILE A 57 11.51 11.26 -5.64
C ILE A 57 10.58 11.92 -6.66
N TYR A 58 11.09 12.89 -7.42
CA TYR A 58 10.31 13.61 -8.43
C TYR A 58 9.75 12.67 -9.50
N LEU A 59 10.59 11.77 -10.04
CA LEU A 59 10.16 10.82 -11.07
C LEU A 59 9.12 9.84 -10.54
N LYS A 60 9.26 9.39 -9.28
CA LYS A 60 8.30 8.49 -8.63
C LYS A 60 6.94 9.17 -8.46
N LEU A 61 6.92 10.38 -7.92
CA LEU A 61 5.68 11.18 -7.78
C LEU A 61 5.03 11.44 -9.14
N LYS A 62 5.81 11.82 -10.15
CA LYS A 62 5.30 12.07 -11.52
C LYS A 62 4.70 10.82 -12.17
N LYS A 63 5.30 9.65 -11.94
CA LYS A 63 4.84 8.37 -12.49
C LYS A 63 3.57 7.87 -11.80
N GLU A 64 3.53 7.92 -10.47
CA GLU A 64 2.42 7.36 -9.69
C GLU A 64 1.26 8.34 -9.49
N LYS A 65 1.54 9.66 -9.53
CA LYS A 65 0.59 10.76 -9.31
C LYS A 65 -0.20 10.66 -7.99
N ALA A 66 0.33 9.88 -7.05
CA ALA A 66 -0.26 9.62 -5.75
C ALA A 66 0.85 9.29 -4.76
N MET A 67 0.57 9.52 -3.47
CA MET A 67 1.48 9.14 -2.40
C MET A 67 1.41 7.63 -2.16
N PRO A 68 2.53 6.93 -1.85
CA PRO A 68 2.49 5.52 -1.49
C PRO A 68 1.65 5.33 -0.24
N LYS A 69 0.53 4.63 -0.39
CA LYS A 69 -0.39 4.34 0.72
C LYS A 69 0.32 3.49 1.78
N THR A 70 0.14 3.84 3.05
CA THR A 70 0.54 2.99 4.17
C THR A 70 -0.35 1.75 4.16
N CYS A 71 0.25 0.57 4.03
CA CYS A 71 -0.48 -0.68 4.14
C CYS A 71 -0.94 -0.85 5.61
N ASN A 72 -2.24 -0.99 5.82
CA ASN A 72 -2.84 -1.36 7.10
C ASN A 72 -2.59 -2.84 7.44
N TYR A 73 -2.34 -3.66 6.41
CA TYR A 73 -1.85 -5.01 6.58
C TYR A 73 -0.36 -5.00 6.92
N ALA A 74 0.03 -5.78 7.92
CA ALA A 74 1.43 -5.99 8.26
C ALA A 74 1.72 -7.48 8.28
N MET A 75 2.73 -7.91 7.53
CA MET A 75 3.28 -9.26 7.60
C MET A 75 4.22 -9.41 8.80
N LYS A 76 4.31 -10.62 9.34
CA LYS A 76 5.28 -10.98 10.37
C LYS A 76 6.71 -10.78 9.84
N ALA A 77 7.62 -10.38 10.73
CA ALA A 77 9.03 -10.22 10.37
C ALA A 77 9.60 -11.53 9.79
N GLY A 78 10.33 -11.42 8.68
CA GLY A 78 10.92 -12.56 7.98
C GLY A 78 10.00 -13.28 6.98
N PHE A 79 8.72 -12.92 6.90
CA PHE A 79 7.81 -13.45 5.89
C PHE A 79 7.82 -12.60 4.62
N ILE A 80 7.78 -13.28 3.47
CA ILE A 80 7.63 -12.67 2.15
C ILE A 80 6.53 -13.41 1.39
N ILE A 81 5.80 -12.70 0.53
CA ILE A 81 4.87 -13.33 -0.41
C ILE A 81 5.66 -13.61 -1.68
N SER A 82 5.96 -14.88 -1.93
CA SER A 82 6.59 -15.36 -3.16
C SER A 82 5.78 -16.51 -3.74
N CYS A 83 4.60 -16.20 -4.26
CA CYS A 83 3.71 -17.18 -4.88
C CYS A 83 3.85 -17.10 -6.41
N PRO A 84 4.30 -18.17 -7.10
CA PRO A 84 4.41 -18.19 -8.56
C PRO A 84 3.10 -17.83 -9.27
N ASP A 85 1.98 -18.28 -8.72
CA ASP A 85 0.62 -18.06 -9.26
C ASP A 85 0.03 -16.68 -8.92
N PHE A 86 0.74 -15.87 -8.12
CA PHE A 86 0.31 -14.54 -7.70
C PHE A 86 1.22 -13.48 -8.31
N TYR A 87 0.66 -12.60 -9.16
CA TYR A 87 1.42 -11.57 -9.88
C TYR A 87 2.71 -12.10 -10.55
N HIS A 88 2.64 -13.30 -11.15
CA HIS A 88 3.76 -13.95 -11.85
C HIS A 88 5.03 -14.14 -10.98
N GLY A 89 4.85 -14.49 -9.71
CA GLY A 89 5.99 -14.71 -8.80
C GLY A 89 6.65 -13.41 -8.30
N LYS A 90 5.98 -12.26 -8.47
CA LYS A 90 6.47 -11.01 -7.90
C LYS A 90 6.55 -11.13 -6.38
N ILE A 91 7.72 -10.79 -5.84
CA ILE A 91 7.96 -10.82 -4.40
C ILE A 91 7.34 -9.57 -3.75
N PHE A 92 6.49 -9.79 -2.75
CA PHE A 92 5.99 -8.71 -1.89
C PHE A 92 6.52 -8.87 -0.47
N THR A 93 6.98 -7.76 0.08
CA THR A 93 7.41 -7.58 1.47
C THR A 93 6.61 -6.44 2.08
N ASN A 94 6.71 -6.23 3.40
CA ASN A 94 6.06 -5.09 4.07
C ASN A 94 6.37 -3.72 3.42
N GLU A 95 7.49 -3.58 2.71
CA GLU A 95 7.90 -2.33 2.08
C GLU A 95 7.14 -2.03 0.77
N ASN A 96 6.66 -3.07 0.08
CA ASN A 96 6.01 -2.96 -1.24
C ASN A 96 4.56 -3.50 -1.24
N LEU A 97 4.10 -4.02 -0.10
CA LEU A 97 2.74 -4.51 0.06
C LEU A 97 1.76 -3.34 0.12
N THR A 98 0.61 -3.51 -0.50
CA THR A 98 -0.52 -2.56 -0.42
C THR A 98 -1.75 -3.29 0.08
N ASP A 99 -2.70 -2.57 0.67
CA ASP A 99 -3.93 -3.17 1.20
C ASP A 99 -4.68 -3.97 0.15
N LYS A 100 -4.68 -3.49 -1.11
CA LYS A 100 -5.31 -4.18 -2.23
C LYS A 100 -4.66 -5.53 -2.51
N VAL A 101 -3.33 -5.55 -2.56
CA VAL A 101 -2.56 -6.78 -2.84
C VAL A 101 -2.66 -7.75 -1.66
N ALA A 102 -2.56 -7.26 -0.43
CA ALA A 102 -2.69 -8.07 0.77
C ALA A 102 -4.07 -8.74 0.86
N HIS A 103 -5.13 -7.97 0.60
CA HIS A 103 -6.49 -8.50 0.58
C HIS A 103 -6.69 -9.51 -0.55
N GLU A 104 -6.30 -9.20 -1.79
CA GLU A 104 -6.42 -10.14 -2.93
C GLU A 104 -5.66 -11.45 -2.67
N TYR A 105 -4.50 -11.36 -2.02
CA TYR A 105 -3.71 -12.52 -1.62
C TYR A 105 -4.43 -13.38 -0.60
N LEU A 106 -5.00 -12.80 0.45
CA LEU A 106 -5.76 -13.52 1.47
C LEU A 106 -7.08 -14.09 0.94
N THR A 107 -7.74 -13.41 0.00
CA THR A 107 -8.93 -13.94 -0.68
C THR A 107 -8.61 -15.21 -1.48
N LYS A 108 -7.47 -15.23 -2.17
CA LYS A 108 -7.02 -16.41 -2.93
C LYS A 108 -6.46 -17.52 -2.04
N TYR A 109 -5.79 -17.15 -0.95
CA TYR A 109 -5.09 -18.08 -0.06
C TYR A 109 -5.47 -17.79 1.41
N PRO A 110 -6.69 -18.14 1.85
CA PRO A 110 -7.16 -17.81 3.20
C PRO A 110 -6.32 -18.49 4.30
N HIS A 111 -5.72 -19.65 4.02
CA HIS A 111 -4.82 -20.32 4.98
C HIS A 111 -3.53 -19.53 5.28
N MET A 112 -3.18 -18.52 4.48
CA MET A 112 -1.97 -17.71 4.66
C MET A 112 -2.17 -16.52 5.61
N GLU A 113 -3.34 -16.39 6.25
CA GLU A 113 -3.58 -15.41 7.32
C GLU A 113 -2.52 -15.46 8.42
N SER A 114 -1.96 -16.65 8.69
CA SER A 114 -0.89 -16.85 9.68
C SER A 114 0.39 -16.05 9.40
N TYR A 115 0.60 -15.57 8.18
CA TYR A 115 1.77 -14.76 7.78
C TYR A 115 1.59 -13.29 8.14
N PHE A 116 0.37 -12.86 8.41
CA PHE A 116 0.06 -11.51 8.81
C PHE A 116 0.10 -11.37 10.33
N GLN A 117 0.75 -10.30 10.79
CA GLN A 117 0.74 -9.85 12.18
C GLN A 117 -0.44 -8.92 12.44
N LYS A 118 -0.83 -8.13 11.44
CA LYS A 118 -1.98 -7.22 11.50
C LYS A 118 -2.84 -7.40 10.27
N ILE A 119 -4.09 -7.78 10.47
CA ILE A 119 -5.15 -7.84 9.46
C ILE A 119 -6.21 -6.82 9.91
N PRO A 120 -6.41 -5.70 9.17
CA PRO A 120 -7.50 -4.77 9.47
C PRO A 120 -8.86 -5.44 9.22
N SER A 121 -9.86 -5.11 10.05
CA SER A 121 -11.24 -5.55 9.85
C SER A 121 -11.80 -5.04 8.51
N GLU A 122 -12.68 -5.83 7.88
CA GLU A 122 -13.21 -5.58 6.53
C GLU A 122 -13.79 -4.17 6.31
N GLU A 123 -14.24 -3.50 7.37
CA GLU A 123 -14.80 -2.14 7.32
C GLU A 123 -13.76 -1.03 7.03
N LEU A 124 -12.46 -1.29 7.21
CA LEU A 124 -11.38 -0.31 6.95
C LEU A 124 -10.66 -0.56 5.62
N ILE A 125 -11.05 -1.60 4.87
CA ILE A 125 -10.48 -1.91 3.57
C ILE A 125 -11.19 -1.03 2.54
N GLU A 126 -10.46 -0.08 1.96
CA GLU A 126 -10.95 0.95 1.03
C GLU A 126 -11.42 0.40 -0.36
N ASN A 127 -11.94 -0.82 -0.42
CA ASN A 127 -12.59 -1.40 -1.60
C ASN A 127 -13.96 -1.98 -1.24
N LYS A 128 -14.96 -1.12 -1.00
CA LYS A 128 -16.34 -1.46 -1.38
C LYS A 128 -16.44 -1.38 -2.91
N GLN A 129 -15.98 -2.41 -3.60
CA GLN A 129 -16.73 -2.88 -4.75
C GLN A 129 -17.66 -3.96 -4.22
N GLN A 130 -18.94 -3.62 -4.09
CA GLN A 130 -19.98 -4.60 -3.83
C GLN A 130 -19.85 -5.71 -4.87
N PRO A 131 -19.68 -6.99 -4.48
CA PRO A 131 -19.89 -8.07 -5.42
C PRO A 131 -21.37 -8.06 -5.79
N ALA A 132 -21.64 -7.76 -7.05
CA ALA A 132 -22.94 -7.99 -7.66
C ALA A 132 -23.23 -9.50 -7.67
N GLY A 133 -24.32 -9.87 -6.99
CA GLY A 133 -25.10 -11.07 -7.29
C GLY A 133 -24.48 -12.41 -6.92
N SER A 134 -24.95 -13.00 -5.81
CA SER A 134 -25.01 -14.45 -5.65
C SER A 134 -26.23 -14.86 -4.81
N ASP A 135 -27.40 -14.34 -5.17
CA ASP A 135 -28.67 -14.94 -4.75
C ASP A 135 -29.13 -15.93 -5.82
N LYS A 136 -28.63 -17.17 -5.71
CA LYS A 136 -29.31 -18.35 -6.25
C LYS A 136 -29.32 -19.47 -5.22
N LYS A 137 -30.41 -19.44 -4.45
CA LYS A 137 -31.37 -20.54 -4.23
C LYS A 137 -30.81 -21.83 -3.61
N LYS A 138 -31.13 -22.03 -2.32
CA LYS A 138 -31.65 -23.33 -1.87
C LYS A 138 -33.05 -23.11 -1.28
N ASP A 139 -33.97 -23.77 -1.95
CA ASP A 139 -35.41 -23.87 -1.71
C ASP A 139 -35.70 -25.10 -0.85
N LEU A 140 -36.93 -25.18 -0.33
CA LEU A 140 -37.59 -26.29 0.41
C LEU A 140 -37.16 -26.46 1.89
N ASP A 141 -38.06 -26.64 2.86
CA ASP A 141 -39.49 -26.93 2.86
C ASP A 141 -40.03 -26.66 4.27
N GLN A 142 -41.14 -25.92 4.42
CA GLN A 142 -41.96 -25.98 5.64
C GLN A 142 -43.43 -25.86 5.21
N ALA A 143 -43.94 -27.00 4.75
CA ALA A 143 -45.36 -27.25 4.63
C ALA A 143 -46.03 -27.31 6.03
N GLU A 144 -47.26 -26.80 6.05
CA GLU A 144 -48.36 -27.16 6.97
C GLU A 144 -48.39 -26.56 8.38
N LYS A 145 -49.07 -25.40 8.49
CA LYS A 145 -49.99 -25.11 9.59
C LYS A 145 -51.41 -24.97 9.03
N ALA A 146 -52.30 -25.92 9.34
CA ALA A 146 -53.71 -25.67 9.63
C ALA A 146 -54.42 -26.99 9.94
N GLY A 147 -54.96 -27.14 11.15
CA GLY A 147 -55.87 -28.24 11.45
C GLY A 147 -55.99 -28.59 12.93
N LYS A 148 -56.74 -27.78 13.69
CA LYS A 148 -57.84 -28.24 14.58
C LYS A 148 -58.37 -27.09 15.44
N GLU A 149 -59.50 -26.55 15.03
CA GLU A 149 -60.62 -26.31 15.95
C GLU A 149 -61.35 -27.66 16.12
N GLU A 150 -61.51 -28.11 17.36
CA GLU A 150 -62.82 -28.37 18.02
C GLU A 150 -62.56 -28.70 19.50
#